data_AF-A0A7J4IFZ7-F1
#
_entry.id   AF-A0A7J4IFZ7-F1
#
_cell.length_a   1.000
_cell.length_b   1.000
_cell.length_c   1.000
_cell.angle_alpha   90.00
_cell.angle_beta   90.00
_cell.angle_gamma   90.00
#
_symmetry.space_group_name_H-M   'P 1'
#
loop_
_entity.id
_entity.type
_entity.pdbx_description
1 polymer ?
#
loop_
_entity_poly.entity_id
_entity_poly.type
_entity_poly.pdbx_seq_one_letter_code
_entity_poly.pdbx_strand_id
1 'polypeptide(L)' 'RLVLTTALAAGYYEYPRQVSATELAQGLGYSKSTAIEYLRKAENKIITKVCSGEPRDGG' A
#
# COMPACT_ATOMS: atom_id res chain seq x y z
N ARG A 1 6.35 -5.71 -0.98
CA ARG A 1 5.20 -6.29 -0.21
C ARG A 1 5.30 -5.94 1.28
N LEU A 2 6.48 -6.02 1.90
CA LEU A 2 6.68 -5.72 3.33
C LEU A 2 6.03 -4.39 3.77
N VAL A 3 6.32 -3.29 3.07
CA VAL A 3 5.81 -1.95 3.41
C VAL A 3 4.27 -1.87 3.47
N LEU A 4 3.57 -2.53 2.55
CA LEU A 4 2.11 -2.47 2.46
C LEU A 4 1.46 -3.33 3.56
N THR A 5 2.05 -4.49 3.88
CA THR A 5 1.61 -5.32 5.01
C THR A 5 1.87 -4.63 6.35
N THR A 6 3.03 -3.98 6.51
CA THR A 6 3.32 -3.17 7.71
C THR A 6 2.37 -1.98 7.82
N ALA A 7 2.04 -1.30 6.70
CA ALA A 7 1.04 -0.23 6.68
C ALA A 7 -0.34 -0.71 7.13
N LEU A 8 -0.78 -1.86 6.64
CA LEU A 8 -2.05 -2.47 7.06
C LEU A 8 -2.03 -2.85 8.55
N ALA A 9 -0.97 -3.50 9.02
CA ALA A 9 -0.85 -3.92 10.41
C ALA A 9 -0.72 -2.76 11.40
N ALA A 10 -0.17 -1.63 10.96
CA ALA A 10 -0.01 -0.42 11.77
C ALA A 10 -1.22 0.53 11.69
N GLY A 11 -2.30 0.15 11.00
CA GLY A 11 -3.51 0.97 10.91
C GLY A 11 -3.36 2.21 10.01
N TYR A 12 -2.46 2.16 9.02
CA TYR A 12 -2.23 3.26 8.06
C TYR A 12 -3.46 3.57 7.21
N TYR A 13 -4.28 2.54 6.95
CA TYR A 13 -5.53 2.64 6.19
C TYR A 13 -6.77 2.67 7.08
N GLU A 14 -6.62 2.66 8.41
CA GLU A 14 -7.74 2.75 9.36
C GLU A 14 -8.17 4.21 9.57
N TYR A 15 -9.41 4.39 10.05
CA TYR A 15 -9.95 5.70 10.40
C TYR A 15 -10.50 5.68 11.84
N PRO A 16 -10.01 6.54 12.76
CA PRO A 16 -8.94 7.54 12.57
C PRO A 16 -7.57 6.88 12.32
N ARG A 17 -6.73 7.55 11.51
CA ARG A 17 -5.45 7.02 11.05
C ARG A 17 -4.52 6.80 12.24
N GLN A 18 -4.11 5.55 12.49
CA GLN A 18 -3.28 5.18 13.65
C GLN A 18 -1.79 5.49 13.43
N VAL A 19 -1.35 5.55 12.17
CA VAL A 19 0.06 5.79 11.81
C VAL A 19 0.18 6.66 10.57
N SER A 20 1.15 7.57 10.57
CA SER A 20 1.47 8.40 9.40
C SER A 20 2.51 7.75 8.48
N ALA A 21 2.58 8.19 7.22
CA ALA A 21 3.56 7.66 6.24
C ALA A 21 5.01 7.88 6.70
N THR A 22 5.23 8.96 7.45
CA THR A 22 6.51 9.30 8.06
C THR A 22 6.87 8.32 9.18
N GLU A 23 5.93 8.00 10.07
CA GLU A 23 6.14 7.06 11.18
C GLU A 23 6.36 5.65 10.66
N LEU A 24 5.60 5.26 9.62
CA LEU A 24 5.81 4.00 8.94
C LEU A 24 7.21 3.91 8.31
N ALA A 25 7.66 5.00 7.68
CA ALA A 25 9.00 5.09 7.09
C ALA A 25 10.09 4.98 8.16
N GLN A 26 9.92 5.67 9.30
CA GLN A 26 10.83 5.58 10.43
C GLN A 26 10.89 4.18 11.02
N GLY A 27 9.75 3.51 11.22
CA GLY A 27 9.70 2.14 11.73
C GLY A 27 10.33 1.10 10.79
N LEU A 28 10.38 1.40 9.50
CA LEU A 28 11.01 0.57 8.47
C LEU A 28 12.46 0.96 8.15
N GLY A 29 12.98 2.04 8.73
CA GLY A 29 14.32 2.57 8.42
C GLY A 29 14.45 3.16 7.01
N TYR A 30 13.35 3.59 6.41
CA TYR A 30 13.33 4.20 5.07
C TYR A 30 13.09 5.71 5.13
N SER A 31 13.51 6.41 4.07
CA SER A 31 13.05 7.79 3.86
C SER A 31 11.55 7.81 3.53
N LYS A 32 10.86 8.90 3.90
CA LYS A 32 9.43 9.10 3.61
C LYS A 32 9.09 8.87 2.13
N SER A 33 9.92 9.41 1.22
CA SER A 33 9.78 9.23 -0.23
C SER A 33 9.89 7.76 -0.65
N THR A 34 10.87 7.04 -0.13
CA THR A 34 11.08 5.61 -0.38
C THR A 34 9.90 4.77 0.09
N ALA A 35 9.37 5.02 1.29
CA ALA A 35 8.19 4.33 1.80
C ALA A 35 6.95 4.58 0.94
N ILE A 36 6.72 5.82 0.52
CA ILE A 36 5.62 6.18 -0.39
C ILE A 36 5.78 5.52 -1.76
N GLU A 37 6.99 5.48 -2.32
CA GLU A 37 7.23 4.82 -3.60
C GLU A 37 6.93 3.31 -3.52
N TYR A 38 7.38 2.65 -2.45
CA TYR A 38 7.08 1.24 -2.23
C TYR A 38 5.59 0.98 -2.02
N LEU A 39 4.89 1.86 -1.28
CA LEU A 39 3.43 1.81 -1.16
C LEU A 39 2.78 1.92 -2.53
N ARG A 40 3.10 2.96 -3.31
CA ARG A 40 2.54 3.14 -4.67
C ARG A 40 2.80 1.95 -5.59
N LYS A 41 4.03 1.40 -5.61
CA LYS A 41 4.36 0.21 -6.41
C LYS A 41 3.53 -1.00 -5.98
N ALA A 42 3.35 -1.19 -4.67
CA ALA A 42 2.61 -2.32 -4.15
C ALA A 42 1.08 -2.14 -4.35
N GLU A 43 0.55 -0.93 -4.17
CA GLU A 43 -0.83 -0.57 -4.48
C GLU A 43 -1.12 -0.75 -5.97
N ASN A 44 -0.27 -0.21 -6.84
CA ASN A 44 -0.42 -0.33 -8.29
C ASN A 44 -0.43 -1.81 -8.73
N LYS A 45 0.40 -2.66 -8.12
CA LYS A 45 0.38 -4.11 -8.38
C LYS A 45 -0.93 -4.78 -7.93
N ILE A 46 -1.52 -4.34 -6.83
CA ILE A 46 -2.81 -4.85 -6.34
C ILE A 46 -3.94 -4.33 -7.24
N ILE A 47 -3.99 -3.03 -7.51
CA ILE A 47 -4.99 -2.39 -8.37
C ILE A 47 -4.94 -3.00 -9.76
N THR A 48 -3.76 -3.17 -10.36
CA THR A 48 -3.62 -3.86 -11.65
C THR A 48 -4.14 -5.29 -11.56
N LYS A 49 -3.79 -6.03 -10.50
CA LYS A 49 -4.28 -7.41 -10.34
C LYS A 49 -5.80 -7.49 -10.14
N VAL A 50 -6.42 -6.49 -9.51
CA VAL A 50 -7.87 -6.43 -9.24
C VAL A 50 -8.64 -5.88 -10.44
N CYS A 51 -8.14 -4.84 -11.09
CA CYS A 51 -8.77 -4.16 -12.23
C CYS A 51 -8.47 -4.82 -13.58
N SER A 52 -7.37 -5.57 -13.72
CA SER A 52 -7.13 -6.44 -14.89
C SER A 52 -7.96 -7.73 -14.83
N GLY A 53 -9.08 -7.73 -14.10
CA GLY A 53 -10.15 -8.67 -14.37
C GLY A 53 -10.57 -8.46 -15.82
N GLU A 54 -10.25 -9.43 -16.69
CA GLU A 54 -10.80 -9.49 -18.03
C GLU A 54 -12.31 -9.23 -17.95
N PRO A 55 -12.88 -8.36 -18.81
CA PRO A 55 -14.33 -8.33 -18.96
C PRO A 55 -14.71 -9.77 -19.30
N ARG A 56 -15.49 -10.42 -18.44
CA ARG A 56 -16.15 -11.67 -18.80
C ARG A 56 -17.05 -11.29 -19.95
N ASP A 57 -16.57 -11.59 -21.16
CA ASP A 57 -17.30 -11.52 -22.41
C ASP A 57 -18.69 -12.12 -22.14
N GLY A 58 -19.70 -11.26 -22.21
CA GLY A 58 -21.08 -11.65 -22.00
C GLY A 58 -21.53 -12.44 -23.21
N GLY A 59 -21.54 -13.76 -23.06
CA GLY A 59 -22.22 -14.70 -23.97
C GLY A 59 -23.73 -14.68 -23.76
#